data_AF-A0A7V1C1C4-F1
#
_entry.id   AF-A0A7V1C1C4-F1
#
_cell.length_a   1.000
_cell.length_b   1.000
_cell.length_c   1.000
_cell.angle_alpha   90.00
_cell.angle_beta   90.00
_cell.angle_gamma   90.00
#
_symmetry.space_group_name_H-M   'P 1'
#
loop_
_entity.id
_entity.type
_entity.pdbx_description
1 polymer ?
#
loop_
_entity_poly.entity_id
_entity_poly.type
_entity_poly.pdbx_seq_one_letter_code
_entity_poly.pdbx_strand_id
1 'polypeptide(L)'
;MSRLLRRGLWAAWFALTGIFGGCVKKPTPTEASPLPAYRGLYLLNEGQWTLSNASLDVLAPDGTYYEDAYRSVNKQPLGDVANAWWRSGDTLWIVLNGSRLLRCLSLPSLREIYTVSFPPSASPREFLKVSPERAYVNSLLDGTVYRLDPRTGQLLPPHIPIENYAESMIKLAGEVWISCGNYAYPHRNNKLAYLDPERDSVLGYLTLPEENPGPLLPLPNGELLVGCRGNYADRPGMLVHIEPTQRLIVRTVPLQGSVYRLALYNDQVYFLGDSGISRYDWRTGQIDYRFLTRSQLGLPNYHLIYGFFYDSLSESWIVLNAKAGGVRGEAIFVGPEGIRKRLTVGVFPSKILRYP
;
A
#
# COMPACT_ATOMS: atom_id res chain seq x y z
N MET A 1 3.87 -23.21 68.03
CA MET A 1 3.55 -24.52 68.65
C MET A 1 3.17 -25.47 67.53
N SER A 2 4.12 -26.04 66.78
CA SER A 2 4.88 -27.29 67.06
C SER A 2 4.01 -28.56 67.16
N ARG A 3 4.34 -29.53 66.28
CA ARG A 3 4.04 -30.98 66.19
C ARG A 3 3.67 -31.31 64.73
N LEU A 4 4.53 -31.77 63.82
CA LEU A 4 5.64 -32.75 63.84
C LEU A 4 5.20 -34.18 64.21
N LEU A 5 5.47 -35.09 63.25
CA LEU A 5 5.88 -36.51 63.32
C LEU A 5 4.81 -37.54 62.91
N ARG A 6 5.04 -38.24 61.77
CA ARG A 6 5.59 -39.63 61.62
C ARG A 6 4.46 -40.68 61.67
N ARG A 7 4.48 -41.84 61.03
CA ARG A 7 5.38 -42.65 60.17
C ARG A 7 4.47 -43.80 59.70
N GLY A 8 4.70 -44.38 58.53
CA GLY A 8 5.10 -45.80 58.51
C GLY A 8 4.29 -46.63 57.51
N LEU A 9 5.03 -47.39 56.70
CA LEU A 9 4.60 -48.31 55.66
C LEU A 9 3.98 -49.61 56.23
N TRP A 10 3.30 -50.39 55.37
CA TRP A 10 3.51 -51.82 55.00
C TRP A 10 2.30 -52.27 54.13
N ALA A 11 2.49 -52.56 52.83
CA ALA A 11 2.57 -53.92 52.21
C ALA A 11 1.31 -54.78 52.42
N ALA A 12 0.69 -55.51 51.48
CA ALA A 12 0.78 -55.77 50.04
C ALA A 12 -0.39 -56.76 49.72
N TRP A 13 -0.96 -56.79 48.50
CA TRP A 13 -1.12 -58.03 47.68
C TRP A 13 -1.96 -57.84 46.40
N PHE A 14 -1.36 -58.37 45.33
CA PHE A 14 -1.76 -58.72 43.97
C PHE A 14 -3.25 -58.83 43.56
N ALA A 15 -3.53 -58.26 42.38
CA ALA A 15 -4.29 -58.97 41.34
C ALA A 15 -3.68 -58.65 39.95
N LEU A 16 -3.03 -59.66 39.38
CA LEU A 16 -2.46 -59.72 38.04
C LEU A 16 -3.62 -59.90 37.03
N THR A 17 -3.86 -58.95 36.12
CA THR A 17 -4.73 -59.20 34.95
C THR A 17 -4.28 -58.41 33.71
N GLY A 18 -3.94 -59.16 32.65
CA GLY A 18 -4.28 -58.82 31.27
C GLY A 18 -3.48 -57.73 30.56
N ILE A 19 -2.32 -58.10 30.00
CA ILE A 19 -1.75 -57.39 28.85
C ILE A 19 -2.66 -57.70 27.64
N PHE A 20 -3.47 -56.73 27.21
CA PHE A 20 -3.99 -56.69 25.84
C PHE A 20 -3.18 -55.65 25.06
N GLY A 21 -2.36 -56.15 24.14
CA GLY A 21 -1.67 -55.35 23.13
C GLY A 21 -2.68 -54.71 22.20
N GLY A 22 -2.93 -53.42 22.40
CA GLY A 22 -3.53 -52.53 21.41
C GLY A 22 -2.48 -51.55 20.93
N CYS A 23 -1.90 -51.79 19.75
CA CYS A 23 -1.13 -50.79 19.05
C CYS A 23 -2.06 -49.61 18.72
N VAL A 24 -2.03 -48.55 19.51
CA VAL A 24 -2.62 -47.27 19.10
C VAL A 24 -1.80 -46.80 17.91
N LYS A 25 -2.38 -46.89 16.70
CA LYS A 25 -1.83 -46.20 15.53
C LYS A 25 -1.68 -44.74 15.93
N LYS A 26 -0.43 -44.26 16.01
CA LYS A 26 -0.15 -42.82 16.12
C LYS A 26 -0.94 -42.15 14.99
N PRO A 27 -1.71 -41.08 15.26
CA PRO A 27 -2.34 -40.34 14.18
C PRO A 27 -1.23 -39.92 13.22
N THR A 28 -1.33 -40.38 11.98
CA THR A 28 -0.52 -39.87 10.87
C THR A 28 -0.65 -38.34 10.92
N PRO A 29 0.45 -37.56 10.85
CA PRO A 29 0.33 -36.12 10.73
C PRO A 29 -0.55 -35.87 9.51
N THR A 30 -1.75 -35.32 9.71
CA THR A 30 -2.56 -34.83 8.60
C THR A 30 -1.66 -33.88 7.83
N GLU A 31 -1.30 -34.29 6.62
CA GLU A 31 -0.56 -33.46 5.68
C GLU A 31 -1.26 -32.09 5.68
N ALA A 32 -0.53 -31.06 6.12
CA ALA A 32 -1.10 -29.73 6.24
C ALA A 32 -1.69 -29.38 4.87
N SER A 33 -3.01 -29.19 4.81
CA SER A 33 -3.70 -28.78 3.58
C SER A 33 -2.88 -27.68 2.93
N PRO A 34 -2.52 -27.79 1.64
CA PRO A 34 -1.74 -26.76 0.98
C PRO A 34 -2.45 -25.43 1.22
N LEU A 35 -1.70 -24.44 1.72
CA LEU A 35 -2.24 -23.10 1.91
C LEU A 35 -2.95 -22.68 0.62
N PRO A 36 -4.13 -22.06 0.70
CA PRO A 36 -4.82 -21.59 -0.50
C PRO A 36 -3.83 -20.74 -1.30
N ALA A 37 -3.70 -21.02 -2.59
CA ALA A 37 -2.99 -20.13 -3.48
C ALA A 37 -3.82 -18.86 -3.54
N TYR A 38 -3.43 -17.84 -2.76
CA TYR A 38 -4.09 -16.55 -2.75
C TYR A 38 -3.94 -15.93 -4.15
N ARG A 39 -4.97 -16.05 -4.97
CA ARG A 39 -5.06 -15.47 -6.32
C ARG A 39 -6.27 -14.57 -6.37
N GLY A 40 -6.38 -13.75 -7.41
CA GLY A 40 -7.50 -12.83 -7.58
C GLY A 40 -7.14 -11.41 -7.16
N LEU A 41 -7.96 -10.79 -6.32
CA LEU A 41 -7.82 -9.40 -5.93
C LEU A 41 -7.25 -9.28 -4.53
N TYR A 42 -6.09 -8.66 -4.43
CA TYR A 42 -5.48 -8.26 -3.16
C TYR A 42 -5.98 -6.88 -2.79
N LEU A 43 -6.37 -6.69 -1.53
CA LEU A 43 -6.81 -5.42 -0.98
C LEU A 43 -5.88 -5.03 0.16
N LEU A 44 -5.21 -3.89 0.02
CA LEU A 44 -4.39 -3.31 1.09
C LEU A 44 -5.26 -2.35 1.90
N ASN A 45 -5.35 -2.64 3.19
CA ASN A 45 -6.05 -1.81 4.15
C ASN A 45 -5.03 -1.11 5.02
N GLU A 46 -5.07 0.22 5.03
CA GLU A 46 -4.10 1.03 5.76
C GLU A 46 -4.15 0.74 7.26
N GLY A 47 -5.35 0.51 7.80
CA GLY A 47 -5.55 0.47 9.24
C GLY A 47 -5.54 1.87 9.85
N GLN A 48 -5.79 1.94 11.15
CA GLN A 48 -5.72 3.17 11.92
C GLN A 48 -4.30 3.38 12.43
N TRP A 49 -3.85 4.63 12.40
CA TRP A 49 -2.63 5.06 13.06
C TRP A 49 -2.57 4.54 14.52
N THR A 50 -1.41 4.00 14.90
CA THR A 50 -1.08 3.46 16.24
C THR A 50 -1.79 2.19 16.68
N LEU A 51 -2.72 1.63 15.90
CA LEU A 51 -3.48 0.44 16.30
C LEU A 51 -2.91 -0.87 15.76
N SER A 52 -1.94 -0.81 14.86
CA SER A 52 -1.31 -1.98 14.23
C SER A 52 -2.32 -2.96 13.62
N ASN A 53 -3.39 -2.42 13.03
CA ASN A 53 -4.49 -3.17 12.42
C ASN A 53 -4.55 -3.02 10.90
N ALA A 54 -3.41 -2.71 10.25
CA ALA A 54 -3.30 -2.82 8.80
C ALA A 54 -3.48 -4.29 8.39
N SER A 55 -4.10 -4.53 7.23
CA SER A 55 -4.32 -5.90 6.74
C SER A 55 -4.11 -6.00 5.23
N LEU A 56 -3.76 -7.22 4.79
CA LEU A 56 -3.78 -7.60 3.39
C LEU A 56 -4.87 -8.67 3.22
N ASP A 57 -5.99 -8.26 2.63
CA ASP A 57 -7.09 -9.18 2.35
C ASP A 57 -7.00 -9.72 0.92
N VAL A 58 -7.69 -10.83 0.65
CA VAL A 58 -7.73 -11.45 -0.67
C VAL A 58 -9.17 -11.83 -1.03
N LEU A 59 -9.63 -11.38 -2.19
CA LEU A 59 -10.85 -11.87 -2.82
C LEU A 59 -10.48 -12.81 -3.97
N ALA A 60 -10.71 -14.11 -3.77
CA ALA A 60 -10.41 -15.15 -4.73
C ALA A 60 -11.38 -15.15 -5.92
N PRO A 61 -10.99 -15.77 -7.05
CA PRO A 61 -11.82 -15.81 -8.26
C PRO A 61 -13.18 -16.49 -8.09
N ASP A 62 -13.28 -17.45 -7.16
CA ASP A 62 -14.52 -18.14 -6.79
C ASP A 62 -15.46 -17.28 -5.91
N GLY A 63 -15.02 -16.07 -5.53
CA GLY A 63 -15.74 -15.16 -4.66
C GLY A 63 -15.41 -15.31 -3.17
N THR A 64 -14.55 -16.25 -2.79
CA THR A 64 -14.11 -16.42 -1.40
C THR A 64 -13.30 -15.22 -0.93
N TYR A 65 -13.70 -14.61 0.18
CA TYR A 65 -12.99 -13.48 0.77
C TYR A 65 -12.21 -13.91 2.01
N TYR A 66 -10.89 -13.81 1.91
CA TYR A 66 -9.94 -14.07 2.99
C TYR A 66 -9.53 -12.75 3.64
N GLU A 67 -10.11 -12.48 4.80
CA GLU A 67 -9.74 -11.34 5.63
C GLU A 67 -8.35 -11.56 6.25
N ASP A 68 -7.51 -10.50 6.21
CA ASP A 68 -6.16 -10.49 6.80
C ASP A 68 -5.36 -11.77 6.50
N ALA A 69 -5.36 -12.15 5.22
CA ALA A 69 -4.70 -13.35 4.71
C ALA A 69 -3.22 -13.40 5.11
N TYR A 70 -2.56 -12.24 5.18
CA TYR A 70 -1.20 -12.13 5.69
C TYR A 70 -1.07 -12.68 7.12
N ARG A 71 -1.93 -12.26 8.05
CA ARG A 71 -1.89 -12.73 9.44
C ARG A 71 -2.25 -14.21 9.54
N SER A 72 -3.18 -14.69 8.71
CA SER A 72 -3.52 -16.12 8.65
C SER A 72 -2.30 -16.97 8.26
N VAL A 73 -1.46 -16.50 7.35
CA VAL A 73 -0.25 -17.21 6.89
C VAL A 73 0.93 -17.06 7.85
N ASN A 74 1.25 -15.83 8.24
CA ASN A 74 2.50 -15.51 8.96
C ASN A 74 2.33 -15.46 10.48
N LYS A 75 1.10 -15.62 10.99
CA LYS A 75 0.76 -15.64 12.43
C LYS A 75 1.18 -14.38 13.20
N GLN A 76 1.29 -13.26 12.49
CA GLN A 76 1.63 -11.94 13.05
C GLN A 76 0.83 -10.85 12.33
N PRO A 77 0.55 -9.70 12.97
CA PRO A 77 -0.09 -8.58 12.29
C PRO A 77 0.80 -8.04 11.17
N LEU A 78 0.18 -7.50 10.11
CA LEU A 78 0.92 -6.86 9.03
C LEU A 78 1.70 -5.66 9.57
N GLY A 79 1.05 -4.81 10.34
CA GLY A 79 1.66 -3.67 11.01
C GLY A 79 0.71 -2.49 11.08
N ASP A 80 1.28 -1.29 11.07
CA ASP A 80 0.58 -0.02 11.24
C ASP A 80 0.75 0.84 9.99
N VAL A 81 -0.36 1.33 9.45
CA VAL A 81 -0.45 2.19 8.27
C VAL A 81 0.22 1.57 7.04
N ALA A 82 -0.44 0.58 6.44
CA ALA A 82 0.00 -0.01 5.16
C ALA A 82 -0.19 0.99 4.01
N ASN A 83 0.90 1.68 3.68
CA ASN A 83 0.86 2.88 2.87
C ASN A 83 0.93 2.61 1.37
N ALA A 84 1.81 1.69 0.98
CA ALA A 84 2.08 1.38 -0.41
C ALA A 84 2.51 -0.07 -0.58
N TRP A 85 2.52 -0.49 -1.84
CA TRP A 85 3.12 -1.75 -2.24
C TRP A 85 3.89 -1.59 -3.53
N TRP A 86 4.69 -2.60 -3.86
CA TRP A 86 5.29 -2.80 -5.16
C TRP A 86 5.26 -4.29 -5.47
N ARG A 87 4.88 -4.67 -6.70
CA ARG A 87 4.92 -6.07 -7.14
C ARG A 87 5.89 -6.21 -8.31
N SER A 88 6.76 -7.22 -8.23
CA SER A 88 7.59 -7.67 -9.35
C SER A 88 7.48 -9.18 -9.45
N GLY A 89 6.78 -9.69 -10.47
CA GLY A 89 6.49 -11.12 -10.58
C GLY A 89 5.74 -11.62 -9.35
N ASP A 90 6.28 -12.66 -8.73
CA ASP A 90 5.68 -13.33 -7.56
C ASP A 90 6.27 -12.81 -6.24
N THR A 91 6.78 -11.58 -6.25
CA THR A 91 7.27 -10.89 -5.04
C THR A 91 6.50 -9.60 -4.83
N LEU A 92 6.00 -9.42 -3.61
CA LEU A 92 5.25 -8.25 -3.16
C LEU A 92 5.99 -7.58 -2.00
N TRP A 93 6.35 -6.33 -2.17
CA TRP A 93 6.84 -5.48 -1.09
C TRP A 93 5.70 -4.61 -0.57
N ILE A 94 5.55 -4.52 0.74
CA ILE A 94 4.54 -3.69 1.40
C ILE A 94 5.25 -2.73 2.36
N VAL A 95 5.00 -1.44 2.17
CA VAL A 95 5.55 -0.37 3.00
C VAL A 95 4.55 -0.05 4.11
N LEU A 96 5.02 -0.13 5.36
CA LEU A 96 4.24 0.14 6.56
C LEU A 96 4.79 1.40 7.22
N ASN A 97 4.08 2.51 7.02
CA ASN A 97 4.52 3.82 7.45
C ASN A 97 4.61 3.92 8.98
N GLY A 98 3.53 3.55 9.67
CA GLY A 98 3.43 3.65 11.13
C GLY A 98 4.32 2.67 11.87
N SER A 99 4.55 1.49 11.29
CA SER A 99 5.51 0.53 11.85
C SER A 99 6.96 0.80 11.47
N ARG A 100 7.21 1.66 10.48
CA ARG A 100 8.56 1.89 9.91
C ARG A 100 9.17 0.59 9.38
N LEU A 101 8.36 -0.20 8.67
CA LEU A 101 8.75 -1.49 8.11
C LEU A 101 8.56 -1.54 6.60
N LEU A 102 9.39 -2.36 5.96
CA LEU A 102 9.13 -2.93 4.64
C LEU A 102 9.02 -4.44 4.80
N ARG A 103 7.89 -5.03 4.40
CA ARG A 103 7.74 -6.49 4.34
C ARG A 103 7.80 -6.99 2.92
N CYS A 104 8.58 -8.04 2.68
CA CYS A 104 8.68 -8.71 1.39
C CYS A 104 7.99 -10.07 1.48
N LEU A 105 7.02 -10.33 0.61
CA LEU A 105 6.20 -11.54 0.60
C LEU A 105 6.35 -12.28 -0.73
N SER A 106 6.28 -13.61 -0.66
CA SER A 106 6.13 -14.47 -1.83
C SER A 106 4.66 -14.62 -2.21
N LEU A 107 4.34 -14.49 -3.49
CA LEU A 107 3.02 -14.77 -4.04
C LEU A 107 3.01 -16.15 -4.72
N PRO A 108 1.87 -16.86 -4.77
CA PRO A 108 0.61 -16.55 -4.10
C PRO A 108 0.58 -16.99 -2.62
N SER A 109 1.69 -17.50 -2.06
CA SER A 109 1.65 -18.14 -0.72
C SER A 109 1.47 -17.17 0.45
N LEU A 110 1.77 -15.89 0.23
CA LEU A 110 1.87 -14.81 1.21
C LEU A 110 2.87 -15.03 2.34
N ARG A 111 3.78 -16.00 2.20
CA ARG A 111 4.86 -16.20 3.17
C ARG A 111 5.84 -15.03 3.09
N GLU A 112 6.14 -14.47 4.25
CA GLU A 112 7.19 -13.46 4.40
C GLU A 112 8.55 -14.06 4.01
N ILE A 113 9.27 -13.35 3.14
CA ILE A 113 10.64 -13.65 2.72
C ILE A 113 11.62 -12.94 3.66
N TYR A 114 11.41 -11.64 3.89
CA TYR A 114 12.18 -10.84 4.83
C TYR A 114 11.41 -9.59 5.26
N THR A 115 11.87 -8.97 6.34
CA THR A 115 11.41 -7.66 6.83
C THR A 115 12.60 -6.73 6.98
N VAL A 116 12.43 -5.46 6.58
CA VAL A 116 13.40 -4.38 6.82
C VAL A 116 12.80 -3.41 7.82
N SER A 117 13.58 -3.07 8.86
CA SER A 117 13.23 -2.03 9.83
C SER A 117 13.99 -0.74 9.53
N PHE A 118 13.28 0.38 9.52
CA PHE A 118 13.87 1.70 9.33
C PHE A 118 14.12 2.39 10.69
N PRO A 119 15.00 3.40 10.75
CA PRO A 119 15.25 4.17 11.97
C PRO A 119 13.99 4.84 12.54
N PRO A 120 13.96 5.21 13.84
CA PRO A 120 12.80 5.84 14.48
C PRO A 120 12.35 7.18 13.84
N SER A 121 13.25 7.89 13.15
CA SER A 121 12.93 9.12 12.41
C SER A 121 12.16 8.86 11.12
N ALA A 122 12.25 7.63 10.58
CA ALA A 122 11.69 7.28 9.30
C ALA A 122 10.16 7.26 9.35
N SER A 123 9.58 7.59 8.21
CA SER A 123 8.16 7.46 7.91
C SER A 123 8.05 7.00 6.46
N PRO A 124 8.33 5.70 6.18
CA PRO A 124 8.51 5.21 4.81
C PRO A 124 7.20 5.32 4.02
N ARG A 125 7.29 5.64 2.72
CA ARG A 125 6.12 5.94 1.86
C ARG A 125 6.00 4.96 0.70
N GLU A 126 6.93 4.98 -0.25
CA GLU A 126 6.91 4.12 -1.43
C GLU A 126 8.18 3.31 -1.57
N PHE A 127 8.04 2.13 -2.18
CA PHE A 127 9.16 1.28 -2.57
C PHE A 127 9.30 1.35 -4.10
N LEU A 128 10.52 1.58 -4.59
CA LEU A 128 10.84 1.58 -6.01
C LEU A 128 12.01 0.64 -6.27
N LYS A 129 11.79 -0.42 -7.06
CA LYS A 129 12.88 -1.26 -7.56
C LYS A 129 13.56 -0.55 -8.74
N VAL A 130 14.83 -0.14 -8.57
CA VAL A 130 15.57 0.61 -9.60
C VAL A 130 16.45 -0.29 -10.48
N SER A 131 16.91 -1.42 -9.95
CA SER A 131 17.63 -2.50 -10.64
C SER A 131 17.38 -3.86 -9.93
N PRO A 132 17.91 -4.99 -10.42
CA PRO A 132 17.77 -6.27 -9.71
C PRO A 132 18.41 -6.28 -8.31
N GLU A 133 19.46 -5.48 -8.08
CA GLU A 133 20.23 -5.41 -6.83
C GLU A 133 20.04 -4.10 -6.06
N ARG A 134 19.25 -3.16 -6.57
CA ARG A 134 19.01 -1.86 -5.93
C ARG A 134 17.52 -1.53 -5.92
N ALA A 135 17.06 -1.10 -4.75
CA ALA A 135 15.75 -0.51 -4.55
C ALA A 135 15.83 0.64 -3.55
N TYR A 136 14.85 1.53 -3.66
CA TYR A 136 14.71 2.71 -2.83
C TYR A 136 13.43 2.67 -2.03
N VAL A 137 13.48 3.22 -0.81
CA VAL A 137 12.30 3.57 -0.02
C VAL A 137 12.42 5.02 0.41
N ASN A 138 11.54 5.89 -0.06
CA ASN A 138 11.51 7.29 0.37
C ASN A 138 10.78 7.43 1.71
N SER A 139 11.09 8.49 2.45
CA SER A 139 10.56 8.72 3.79
C SER A 139 10.03 10.14 3.94
N LEU A 140 8.85 10.24 4.54
CA LEU A 140 8.11 11.49 4.70
C LEU A 140 8.76 12.43 5.72
N LEU A 141 9.20 11.94 6.88
CA LEU A 141 9.51 12.81 8.02
C LEU A 141 10.99 13.14 8.19
N ASP A 142 11.90 12.40 7.57
CA ASP A 142 13.35 12.57 7.73
C ASP A 142 14.11 12.84 6.44
N GLY A 143 13.41 13.14 5.34
CA GLY A 143 14.01 13.62 4.11
C GLY A 143 15.05 12.65 3.55
N THR A 144 14.79 11.34 3.66
CA THR A 144 15.75 10.31 3.28
C THR A 144 15.17 9.35 2.25
N VAL A 145 15.98 9.01 1.25
CA VAL A 145 15.77 7.85 0.38
C VAL A 145 16.68 6.73 0.87
N TYR A 146 16.07 5.74 1.52
CA TYR A 146 16.73 4.54 1.99
C TYR A 146 17.05 3.62 0.81
N ARG A 147 18.32 3.24 0.70
CA ARG A 147 18.81 2.30 -0.32
C ARG A 147 18.85 0.90 0.27
N LEU A 148 18.46 -0.11 -0.51
CA LEU A 148 18.50 -1.50 -0.10
C LEU A 148 18.71 -2.46 -1.28
N ASP A 149 19.19 -3.68 -1.01
CA ASP A 149 19.16 -4.79 -1.96
C ASP A 149 17.78 -5.48 -1.88
N PRO A 150 16.95 -5.46 -2.94
CA PRO A 150 15.60 -6.00 -2.91
C PRO A 150 15.54 -7.54 -2.90
N ARG A 151 16.68 -8.23 -2.98
CA ARG A 151 16.75 -9.70 -2.87
C ARG A 151 16.89 -10.15 -1.42
N THR A 152 17.58 -9.35 -0.60
CA THR A 152 17.92 -9.70 0.79
C THR A 152 17.26 -8.79 1.82
N GLY A 153 16.79 -7.60 1.42
CA GLY A 153 16.31 -6.56 2.33
C GLY A 153 17.43 -5.81 3.04
N GLN A 154 18.70 -6.05 2.69
CA GLN A 154 19.83 -5.39 3.33
C GLN A 154 19.86 -3.90 2.98
N LEU A 155 19.85 -3.03 3.99
CA LEU A 155 20.09 -1.59 3.81
C LEU A 155 21.52 -1.33 3.32
N LEU A 156 21.67 -0.43 2.35
CA LEU A 156 22.92 -0.10 1.67
C LEU A 156 23.29 1.37 1.94
N PRO A 157 23.89 1.72 3.08
CA PRO A 157 24.37 3.08 3.34
C PRO A 157 25.53 3.46 2.39
N PRO A 158 25.80 4.76 2.18
CA PRO A 158 25.04 5.90 2.70
C PRO A 158 23.66 6.02 2.04
N HIS A 159 22.66 6.50 2.77
CA HIS A 159 21.33 6.81 2.20
C HIS A 159 21.34 8.19 1.54
N ILE A 160 20.35 8.47 0.69
CA ILE A 160 20.35 9.70 -0.12
C ILE A 160 19.48 10.76 0.58
N PRO A 161 20.06 11.88 1.04
CA PRO A 161 19.29 12.98 1.60
C PRO A 161 18.54 13.74 0.51
N ILE A 162 17.28 14.08 0.79
CA ILE A 162 16.39 14.88 -0.04
C ILE A 162 15.62 15.88 0.83
N GLU A 163 14.83 16.75 0.19
CA GLU A 163 13.85 17.58 0.88
C GLU A 163 12.78 16.74 1.60
N ASN A 164 12.31 17.25 2.74
CA ASN A 164 11.33 16.58 3.58
C ASN A 164 9.96 16.41 2.90
N TYR A 165 9.14 15.56 3.52
CA TYR A 165 7.79 15.20 3.10
C TYR A 165 7.76 14.59 1.71
N ALA A 166 8.68 13.67 1.48
CA ALA A 166 8.71 12.85 0.27
C ALA A 166 7.46 11.97 0.22
N GLU A 167 6.79 11.92 -0.93
CA GLU A 167 5.52 11.23 -1.12
C GLU A 167 5.63 10.09 -2.14
N SER A 168 5.42 10.37 -3.43
CA SER A 168 5.57 9.37 -4.50
C SER A 168 6.96 9.39 -5.13
N MET A 169 7.36 8.25 -5.66
CA MET A 169 8.67 8.01 -6.25
C MET A 169 8.55 7.13 -7.50
N ILE A 170 9.15 7.55 -8.63
CA ILE A 170 9.08 6.80 -9.89
C ILE A 170 10.37 6.89 -10.71
N LYS A 171 10.70 5.82 -11.45
CA LYS A 171 11.78 5.84 -12.44
C LYS A 171 11.23 6.21 -13.82
N LEU A 172 11.76 7.26 -14.44
CA LEU A 172 11.37 7.72 -15.77
C LEU A 172 12.55 8.43 -16.45
N ALA A 173 12.73 8.20 -17.76
CA ALA A 173 13.82 8.79 -18.56
C ALA A 173 15.23 8.63 -17.96
N GLY A 174 15.48 7.49 -17.30
CA GLY A 174 16.77 7.18 -16.67
C GLY A 174 16.97 7.75 -15.27
N GLU A 175 16.08 8.63 -14.80
CA GLU A 175 16.15 9.27 -13.49
C GLU A 175 15.07 8.72 -12.54
N VAL A 176 15.27 8.93 -11.24
CA VAL A 176 14.22 8.73 -10.24
C VAL A 176 13.65 10.07 -9.82
N TRP A 177 12.34 10.25 -9.97
CA TRP A 177 11.61 11.46 -9.62
C TRP A 177 10.86 11.27 -8.30
N ILE A 178 10.97 12.22 -7.38
CA ILE A 178 10.37 12.15 -6.04
C ILE A 178 9.67 13.46 -5.71
N SER A 179 8.39 13.39 -5.38
CA SER A 179 7.62 14.55 -4.94
C SER A 179 7.96 14.91 -3.49
N CYS A 180 8.37 16.15 -3.25
CA CYS A 180 8.66 16.69 -1.91
C CYS A 180 7.67 17.82 -1.60
N GLY A 181 6.80 17.59 -0.62
CA GLY A 181 5.68 18.48 -0.29
C GLY A 181 5.70 18.95 1.16
N ASN A 182 4.52 19.21 1.70
CA ASN A 182 4.32 19.43 3.12
C ASN A 182 2.90 19.04 3.54
N TYR A 183 2.72 18.76 4.81
CA TYR A 183 1.42 18.54 5.45
C TYR A 183 1.09 19.62 6.49
N ALA A 184 2.03 20.52 6.80
CA ALA A 184 1.89 21.54 7.82
C ALA A 184 1.85 22.95 7.21
N TYR A 185 0.66 23.56 7.14
CA TYR A 185 0.52 24.99 6.89
C TYR A 185 1.15 25.80 8.05
N PRO A 186 1.84 26.94 7.81
CA PRO A 186 2.00 27.68 6.55
C PRO A 186 3.26 27.32 5.74
N HIS A 187 3.96 26.25 6.11
CA HIS A 187 5.21 25.89 5.46
C HIS A 187 4.94 25.33 4.06
N ARG A 188 5.61 25.88 3.05
CA ARG A 188 5.41 25.53 1.65
C ARG A 188 6.56 24.67 1.16
N ASN A 189 6.23 23.59 0.47
CA ASN A 189 7.17 22.87 -0.35
C ASN A 189 6.45 22.39 -1.62
N ASN A 190 7.10 22.65 -2.73
CA ASN A 190 6.60 22.49 -4.08
C ASN A 190 7.70 21.93 -4.98
N LYS A 191 8.57 21.08 -4.42
CA LYS A 191 9.75 20.58 -5.12
C LYS A 191 9.52 19.18 -5.64
N LEU A 192 10.09 18.91 -6.80
CA LEU A 192 10.23 17.58 -7.35
C LEU A 192 11.73 17.28 -7.46
N ALA A 193 12.24 16.38 -6.61
CA ALA A 193 13.61 15.92 -6.69
C ALA A 193 13.78 15.00 -7.90
N TYR A 194 14.93 15.06 -8.57
CA TYR A 194 15.33 14.07 -9.56
C TYR A 194 16.74 13.58 -9.25
N LEU A 195 16.90 12.25 -9.30
CA LEU A 195 18.09 11.54 -8.85
C LEU A 195 18.67 10.67 -9.95
N ASP A 196 19.99 10.48 -9.90
CA ASP A 196 20.71 9.50 -10.69
C ASP A 196 20.75 8.16 -9.95
N PRO A 197 20.04 7.12 -10.44
CA PRO A 197 20.02 5.82 -9.78
C PRO A 197 21.31 5.00 -9.94
N GLU A 198 22.23 5.40 -10.82
CA GLU A 198 23.54 4.77 -10.97
C GLU A 198 24.58 5.34 -10.01
N ARG A 199 24.46 6.64 -9.70
CA ARG A 199 25.36 7.34 -8.76
C ARG A 199 24.80 7.45 -7.35
N ASP A 200 23.53 7.07 -7.15
CA ASP A 200 22.81 7.23 -5.88
C ASP A 200 22.88 8.68 -5.36
N SER A 201 22.67 9.65 -6.25
CA SER A 201 22.82 11.07 -5.93
C SER A 201 21.67 11.92 -6.48
N VAL A 202 21.37 13.00 -5.75
CA VAL A 202 20.41 14.02 -6.20
C VAL A 202 21.07 14.86 -7.29
N LEU A 203 20.47 14.90 -8.47
CA LEU A 203 20.91 15.74 -9.58
C LEU A 203 20.37 17.17 -9.45
N GLY A 204 19.19 17.32 -8.83
CA GLY A 204 18.62 18.62 -8.50
C GLY A 204 17.14 18.55 -8.14
N TYR A 205 16.50 19.71 -8.15
CA TYR A 205 15.09 19.89 -7.87
C TYR A 205 14.44 20.75 -8.95
N LEU A 206 13.22 20.40 -9.34
CA LEU A 206 12.34 21.25 -10.13
C LEU A 206 11.31 21.89 -9.19
N THR A 207 11.22 23.22 -9.20
CA THR A 207 10.19 23.96 -8.47
C THR A 207 8.89 23.97 -9.26
N LEU A 208 7.81 23.50 -8.64
CA LEU A 208 6.48 23.41 -9.22
C LEU A 208 5.66 24.68 -8.92
N PRO A 209 4.66 25.00 -9.75
CA PRO A 209 3.82 26.19 -9.57
C PRO A 209 2.83 26.06 -8.41
N GLU A 210 2.60 24.85 -7.89
CA GLU A 210 1.66 24.58 -6.81
C GLU A 210 2.27 23.64 -5.75
N GLU A 211 1.78 23.78 -4.52
CA GLU A 211 2.28 23.10 -3.33
C GLU A 211 1.82 21.64 -3.22
N ASN A 212 2.52 20.93 -2.34
CA ASN A 212 2.19 19.57 -1.91
C ASN A 212 2.07 18.60 -3.09
N PRO A 213 3.11 18.50 -3.94
CA PRO A 213 3.17 17.45 -4.94
C PRO A 213 3.04 16.09 -4.26
N GLY A 214 2.23 15.24 -4.88
CA GLY A 214 1.87 13.93 -4.36
C GLY A 214 2.02 12.89 -5.45
N PRO A 215 0.91 12.40 -6.02
CA PRO A 215 0.97 11.31 -6.98
C PRO A 215 1.75 11.70 -8.24
N LEU A 216 2.60 10.76 -8.68
CA LEU A 216 3.37 10.83 -9.92
C LEU A 216 2.85 9.75 -10.89
N LEU A 217 2.67 10.09 -12.16
CA LEU A 217 2.19 9.17 -13.19
C LEU A 217 2.91 9.40 -14.52
N PRO A 218 3.63 8.41 -15.09
CA PRO A 218 4.16 8.51 -16.43
C PRO A 218 3.01 8.43 -17.44
N LEU A 219 3.06 9.29 -18.44
CA LEU A 219 2.10 9.32 -19.53
C LEU A 219 2.64 8.60 -20.77
N PRO A 220 1.76 8.10 -21.66
CA PRO A 220 2.17 7.41 -22.89
C PRO A 220 3.05 8.22 -23.83
N ASN A 221 3.00 9.55 -23.79
CA ASN A 221 3.86 10.44 -24.57
C ASN A 221 5.26 10.65 -23.95
N GLY A 222 5.58 9.99 -22.83
CA GLY A 222 6.86 10.12 -22.14
C GLY A 222 6.91 11.25 -21.10
N GLU A 223 5.86 12.06 -20.98
CA GLU A 223 5.78 13.09 -19.94
C GLU A 223 5.55 12.46 -18.56
N LEU A 224 5.96 13.20 -17.52
CA LEU A 224 5.58 12.94 -16.15
C LEU A 224 4.40 13.86 -15.77
N LEU A 225 3.29 13.25 -15.37
CA LEU A 225 2.17 13.96 -14.76
C LEU A 225 2.35 13.98 -13.23
N VAL A 226 2.33 15.18 -12.66
CA VAL A 226 2.41 15.41 -11.21
C VAL A 226 1.08 15.97 -10.72
N GLY A 227 0.52 15.37 -9.66
CA GLY A 227 -0.62 15.94 -8.94
C GLY A 227 -0.14 16.77 -7.74
N CYS A 228 -0.29 18.09 -7.79
CA CYS A 228 -0.13 18.98 -6.65
C CYS A 228 -1.46 19.10 -5.90
N ARG A 229 -1.44 18.91 -4.57
CA ARG A 229 -2.66 18.90 -3.75
C ARG A 229 -3.20 20.29 -3.42
N GLY A 230 -2.43 21.35 -3.66
CA GLY A 230 -2.75 22.68 -3.14
C GLY A 230 -2.43 22.75 -1.65
N ASN A 231 -3.08 23.63 -0.90
CA ASN A 231 -2.73 23.90 0.51
C ASN A 231 -3.77 23.40 1.53
N TYR A 232 -4.74 22.60 1.09
CA TYR A 232 -5.85 22.09 1.93
C TYR A 232 -6.74 23.18 2.56
N ALA A 233 -6.62 24.42 2.09
CA ALA A 233 -7.39 25.57 2.56
C ALA A 233 -7.98 26.32 1.37
N ASP A 234 -7.36 27.43 0.98
CA ASP A 234 -7.84 28.36 -0.04
C ASP A 234 -7.22 28.18 -1.43
N ARG A 235 -6.21 27.31 -1.56
CA ARG A 235 -5.57 26.98 -2.85
C ARG A 235 -5.91 25.56 -3.28
N PRO A 236 -6.63 25.37 -4.39
CA PRO A 236 -6.92 24.04 -4.92
C PRO A 236 -5.67 23.40 -5.53
N GLY A 237 -5.80 22.13 -5.90
CA GLY A 237 -4.73 21.38 -6.55
C GLY A 237 -4.50 21.77 -8.01
N MET A 238 -3.47 21.16 -8.60
CA MET A 238 -3.07 21.35 -9.99
C MET A 238 -2.47 20.06 -10.53
N LEU A 239 -2.71 19.77 -11.81
CA LEU A 239 -1.93 18.79 -12.56
C LEU A 239 -0.82 19.51 -13.33
N VAL A 240 0.41 19.01 -13.23
CA VAL A 240 1.59 19.58 -13.88
C VAL A 240 2.19 18.54 -14.81
N HIS A 241 2.31 18.86 -16.09
CA HIS A 241 2.99 18.05 -17.10
C HIS A 241 4.45 18.46 -17.19
N ILE A 242 5.33 17.49 -17.10
CA ILE A 242 6.78 17.69 -17.14
C ILE A 242 7.36 16.86 -18.29
N GLU A 243 8.16 17.49 -19.14
CA GLU A 243 9.07 16.76 -20.03
C GLU A 243 10.32 16.41 -19.22
N PRO A 244 10.59 15.12 -18.98
CA PRO A 244 11.60 14.71 -18.00
C PRO A 244 13.04 14.87 -18.52
N THR A 245 13.29 14.87 -19.83
CA THR A 245 14.65 14.94 -20.38
C THR A 245 15.29 16.31 -20.17
N GLN A 246 14.54 17.37 -20.46
CA GLN A 246 14.91 18.76 -20.28
C GLN A 246 14.45 19.31 -18.92
N ARG A 247 13.66 18.53 -18.18
CA ARG A 247 13.13 18.85 -16.85
C ARG A 247 12.27 20.11 -16.88
N LEU A 248 11.44 20.24 -17.92
CA LEU A 248 10.63 21.43 -18.18
C LEU A 248 9.16 21.18 -17.88
N ILE A 249 8.52 22.16 -17.26
CA ILE A 249 7.06 22.20 -17.16
C ILE A 249 6.51 22.60 -18.53
N VAL A 250 5.76 21.71 -19.17
CA VAL A 250 5.20 21.95 -20.51
C VAL A 250 3.74 22.37 -20.47
N ARG A 251 3.01 22.00 -19.42
CA ARG A 251 1.60 22.41 -19.23
C ARG A 251 1.19 22.30 -17.77
N THR A 252 0.23 23.14 -17.38
CA THR A 252 -0.47 23.07 -16.10
C THR A 252 -1.98 23.02 -16.32
N VAL A 253 -2.70 22.32 -15.44
CA VAL A 253 -4.16 22.25 -15.44
C VAL A 253 -4.66 22.48 -14.01
N PRO A 254 -5.30 23.64 -13.71
CA PRO A 254 -5.85 23.89 -12.39
C PRO A 254 -7.01 22.94 -12.07
N LEU A 255 -7.13 22.53 -10.82
CA LEU A 255 -8.22 21.68 -10.33
C LEU A 255 -9.22 22.49 -9.50
N GLN A 256 -10.41 21.91 -9.30
CA GLN A 256 -11.43 22.47 -8.39
C GLN A 256 -11.18 22.10 -6.91
N GLY A 257 -10.22 21.21 -6.64
CA GLY A 257 -9.95 20.64 -5.32
C GLY A 257 -8.61 19.89 -5.29
N SER A 258 -8.38 19.08 -4.27
CA SER A 258 -7.12 18.32 -4.12
C SER A 258 -7.08 17.06 -5.01
N VAL A 259 -5.88 16.53 -5.22
CA VAL A 259 -5.65 15.26 -5.94
C VAL A 259 -4.79 14.30 -5.12
N TYR A 260 -5.31 13.12 -4.82
CA TYR A 260 -4.68 12.17 -3.89
C TYR A 260 -4.05 10.97 -4.57
N ARG A 261 -4.56 10.60 -5.76
CA ARG A 261 -4.08 9.45 -6.53
C ARG A 261 -4.27 9.70 -8.01
N LEU A 262 -3.31 9.24 -8.82
CA LEU A 262 -3.39 9.17 -10.27
C LEU A 262 -3.33 7.70 -10.71
N ALA A 263 -4.07 7.35 -11.75
CA ALA A 263 -3.97 6.04 -12.39
C ALA A 263 -4.30 6.16 -13.88
N LEU A 264 -3.58 5.41 -14.71
CA LEU A 264 -3.82 5.30 -16.14
C LEU A 264 -4.52 3.96 -16.42
N TYR A 265 -5.72 4.01 -16.99
CA TYR A 265 -6.45 2.82 -17.43
C TYR A 265 -7.01 3.08 -18.83
N ASN A 266 -6.79 2.13 -19.76
CA ASN A 266 -7.25 2.23 -21.14
C ASN A 266 -6.92 3.59 -21.79
N ASP A 267 -5.67 4.03 -21.65
CA ASP A 267 -5.15 5.30 -22.21
C ASP A 267 -5.82 6.58 -21.68
N GLN A 268 -6.57 6.46 -20.59
CA GLN A 268 -7.25 7.55 -19.91
C GLN A 268 -6.73 7.69 -18.48
N VAL A 269 -6.43 8.93 -18.06
CA VAL A 269 -6.05 9.21 -16.68
C VAL A 269 -7.30 9.36 -15.82
N TYR A 270 -7.27 8.76 -14.64
CA TYR A 270 -8.26 8.92 -13.59
C TYR A 270 -7.56 9.42 -12.34
N PHE A 271 -8.23 10.28 -11.59
CA PHE A 271 -7.69 10.77 -10.34
C PHE A 271 -8.70 10.75 -9.22
N LEU A 272 -8.22 10.46 -8.02
CA LEU A 272 -8.99 10.59 -6.79
C LEU A 272 -8.90 12.03 -6.30
N GLY A 273 -10.02 12.72 -6.22
CA GLY A 273 -10.13 14.05 -5.61
C GLY A 273 -11.09 14.06 -4.42
N ASP A 274 -11.39 15.25 -3.90
CA ASP A 274 -12.15 15.44 -2.65
C ASP A 274 -13.55 14.80 -2.65
N SER A 275 -14.19 14.73 -3.81
CA SER A 275 -15.60 14.34 -3.95
C SER A 275 -15.86 13.09 -4.79
N GLY A 276 -14.82 12.46 -5.32
CA GLY A 276 -14.98 11.35 -6.25
C GLY A 276 -13.74 11.02 -7.05
N ILE A 277 -13.93 10.11 -8.00
CA ILE A 277 -12.98 9.77 -9.04
C ILE A 277 -13.36 10.61 -10.26
N SER A 278 -12.40 11.38 -10.77
CA SER A 278 -12.55 12.19 -11.98
C SER A 278 -11.77 11.57 -13.12
N ARG A 279 -12.23 11.79 -14.34
CA ARG A 279 -11.55 11.39 -15.56
C ARG A 279 -10.84 12.60 -16.16
N TYR A 280 -9.58 12.44 -16.54
CA TYR A 280 -8.72 13.49 -17.08
C TYR A 280 -8.17 13.09 -18.45
N ASP A 281 -8.57 13.80 -19.50
CA ASP A 281 -7.98 13.68 -20.82
C ASP A 281 -6.64 14.42 -20.85
N TRP A 282 -5.57 13.63 -20.72
CA TRP A 282 -4.20 14.12 -20.68
C TRP A 282 -3.72 14.69 -22.01
N ARG A 283 -4.48 14.61 -23.11
CA ARG A 283 -4.13 15.25 -24.38
C ARG A 283 -4.74 16.64 -24.46
N THR A 284 -6.03 16.76 -24.18
CA THR A 284 -6.79 18.02 -24.33
C THR A 284 -6.77 18.89 -23.08
N GLY A 285 -6.45 18.33 -21.91
CA GLY A 285 -6.55 19.02 -20.63
C GLY A 285 -7.96 19.00 -20.03
N GLN A 286 -8.92 18.34 -20.67
CA GLN A 286 -10.32 18.31 -20.20
C GLN A 286 -10.49 17.37 -19.00
N ILE A 287 -11.31 17.81 -18.03
CA ILE A 287 -11.63 17.04 -16.82
C ILE A 287 -13.13 16.82 -16.72
N ASP A 288 -13.51 15.56 -16.53
CA ASP A 288 -14.85 15.12 -16.18
C ASP A 288 -14.88 14.75 -14.69
N TYR A 289 -15.35 15.70 -13.87
CA TYR A 289 -15.50 15.56 -12.42
C TYR A 289 -16.69 14.69 -12.00
N ARG A 290 -17.53 14.27 -12.94
CA ARG A 290 -18.78 13.53 -12.68
C ARG A 290 -18.69 12.04 -13.03
N PHE A 291 -17.47 11.55 -13.25
CA PHE A 291 -17.22 10.17 -13.62
C PHE A 291 -17.75 9.17 -12.58
N LEU A 292 -17.23 9.21 -11.35
CA LEU A 292 -17.76 8.44 -10.21
C LEU A 292 -17.70 9.27 -8.92
N THR A 293 -18.82 9.88 -8.56
CA THR A 293 -18.97 10.70 -7.36
C THR A 293 -19.48 9.89 -6.16
N ARG A 294 -19.26 10.41 -4.95
CA ARG A 294 -19.87 9.85 -3.73
C ARG A 294 -21.38 9.70 -3.83
N SER A 295 -22.07 10.68 -4.41
CA SER A 295 -23.53 10.65 -4.57
C SER A 295 -23.99 9.54 -5.53
N GLN A 296 -23.30 9.34 -6.66
CA GLN A 296 -23.58 8.23 -7.59
C GLN A 296 -23.36 6.87 -6.91
N LEU A 297 -22.42 6.79 -5.96
CA LEU A 297 -22.14 5.60 -5.17
C LEU A 297 -23.04 5.46 -3.94
N GLY A 298 -24.01 6.36 -3.72
CA GLY A 298 -24.88 6.34 -2.53
C GLY A 298 -24.11 6.47 -1.21
N LEU A 299 -22.97 7.15 -1.21
CA LEU A 299 -22.13 7.36 -0.03
C LEU A 299 -22.46 8.69 0.66
N PRO A 300 -22.52 8.72 2.00
CA PRO A 300 -22.72 9.97 2.73
C PRO A 300 -21.47 10.88 2.64
N ASN A 301 -21.67 12.19 2.82
CA ASN A 301 -20.60 13.19 2.67
C ASN A 301 -19.47 13.10 3.71
N TYR A 302 -19.68 12.38 4.81
CA TYR A 302 -18.66 12.14 5.83
C TYR A 302 -17.83 10.86 5.55
N HIS A 303 -18.17 10.08 4.52
CA HIS A 303 -17.32 9.00 4.04
C HIS A 303 -16.30 9.50 3.01
N LEU A 304 -15.21 8.76 2.88
CA LEU A 304 -14.12 9.06 1.96
C LEU A 304 -13.99 7.93 0.94
N ILE A 305 -14.01 8.28 -0.34
CA ILE A 305 -13.47 7.38 -1.36
C ILE A 305 -11.95 7.43 -1.17
N TYR A 306 -11.36 6.28 -0.86
CA TYR A 306 -9.99 6.19 -0.37
C TYR A 306 -9.04 5.50 -1.35
N GLY A 307 -9.61 4.81 -2.33
CA GLY A 307 -8.87 4.17 -3.40
C GLY A 307 -9.78 3.71 -4.52
N PHE A 308 -9.19 3.37 -5.66
CA PHE A 308 -9.92 2.81 -6.78
C PHE A 308 -9.02 1.96 -7.67
N PHE A 309 -9.63 1.02 -8.38
CA PHE A 309 -8.97 0.13 -9.33
C PHE A 309 -9.93 -0.20 -10.47
N TYR A 310 -9.45 -0.21 -11.70
CA TYR A 310 -10.21 -0.75 -12.82
C TYR A 310 -9.76 -2.18 -13.08
N ASP A 311 -10.69 -3.11 -12.95
CA ASP A 311 -10.45 -4.51 -13.24
C ASP A 311 -10.89 -4.83 -14.67
N SER A 312 -9.92 -4.95 -15.59
CA SER A 312 -10.18 -5.21 -17.00
C SER A 312 -10.83 -6.58 -17.25
N LEU A 313 -10.61 -7.58 -16.38
CA LEU A 313 -11.20 -8.91 -16.56
C LEU A 313 -12.69 -8.94 -16.27
N SER A 314 -13.16 -8.12 -15.33
CA SER A 314 -14.58 -8.04 -14.98
C SER A 314 -15.26 -6.79 -15.54
N GLU A 315 -14.51 -5.98 -16.29
CA GLU A 315 -14.92 -4.66 -16.82
C GLU A 315 -15.61 -3.81 -15.75
N SER A 316 -15.03 -3.78 -14.55
CA SER A 316 -15.62 -3.15 -13.38
C SER A 316 -14.63 -2.25 -12.67
N TRP A 317 -15.12 -1.10 -12.21
CA TRP A 317 -14.45 -0.30 -11.22
C TRP A 317 -14.66 -0.92 -9.85
N ILE A 318 -13.60 -0.95 -9.05
CA ILE A 318 -13.66 -1.29 -7.65
C ILE A 318 -13.29 -0.03 -6.89
N VAL A 319 -14.28 0.59 -6.26
CA VAL A 319 -14.12 1.81 -5.48
C VAL A 319 -14.01 1.45 -4.01
N LEU A 320 -12.93 1.88 -3.38
CA LEU A 320 -12.68 1.64 -1.96
C LEU A 320 -13.22 2.81 -1.16
N ASN A 321 -14.15 2.52 -0.27
CA ASN A 321 -14.80 3.47 0.61
C ASN A 321 -14.30 3.27 2.04
N ALA A 322 -13.66 4.29 2.60
CA ALA A 322 -13.39 4.39 4.02
C ALA A 322 -14.59 5.01 4.74
N LYS A 323 -15.21 4.22 5.64
CA LYS A 323 -16.31 4.69 6.47
C LYS A 323 -15.77 5.62 7.56
N ALA A 324 -16.57 6.61 7.94
CA ALA A 324 -16.21 7.51 9.03
C ALA A 324 -16.05 6.74 10.35
N GLY A 325 -15.19 7.25 11.24
CA GLY A 325 -14.93 6.67 12.55
C GLY A 325 -13.86 5.57 12.56
N GLY A 326 -13.12 5.37 11.47
CA GLY A 326 -12.02 4.39 11.44
C GLY A 326 -12.50 2.94 11.56
N VAL A 327 -13.72 2.66 11.11
CA VAL A 327 -14.28 1.31 11.08
C VAL A 327 -13.98 0.64 9.74
N ARG A 328 -14.35 -0.65 9.63
CA ARG A 328 -14.24 -1.42 8.39
C ARG A 328 -14.88 -0.70 7.21
N GLY A 329 -14.14 -0.66 6.10
CA GLY A 329 -14.54 -0.01 4.86
C GLY A 329 -15.42 -0.89 3.98
N GLU A 330 -15.62 -0.45 2.74
CA GLU A 330 -16.29 -1.20 1.68
C GLU A 330 -15.49 -1.17 0.38
N ALA A 331 -15.47 -2.29 -0.34
CA ALA A 331 -15.16 -2.33 -1.77
C ALA A 331 -16.49 -2.37 -2.55
N ILE A 332 -16.70 -1.38 -3.42
CA ILE A 332 -17.91 -1.22 -4.23
C ILE A 332 -17.55 -1.54 -5.67
N PHE A 333 -18.19 -2.56 -6.23
CA PHE A 333 -17.95 -3.03 -7.59
C PHE A 333 -18.99 -2.39 -8.51
N VAL A 334 -18.52 -1.56 -9.44
CA VAL A 334 -19.34 -0.76 -10.36
C VAL A 334 -19.05 -1.22 -11.78
N GLY A 335 -20.03 -1.86 -12.41
CA GLY A 335 -19.97 -2.23 -13.82
C GLY A 335 -20.66 -1.18 -14.71
N PRO A 336 -20.79 -1.46 -16.02
CA PRO A 336 -21.42 -0.55 -16.97
C PRO A 336 -22.88 -0.21 -16.64
N GLU A 337 -23.62 -1.15 -16.04
CA GLU A 337 -25.03 -1.00 -15.64
C GLU A 337 -25.20 -0.42 -14.22
N GLY A 338 -24.10 -0.09 -13.54
CA GLY A 338 -24.11 0.46 -12.18
C GLY A 338 -23.50 -0.48 -11.13
N ILE A 339 -23.92 -0.31 -9.88
CA ILE A 339 -23.34 -1.04 -8.73
C ILE A 339 -23.78 -2.50 -8.78
N ARG A 340 -22.80 -3.41 -8.90
CA ARG A 340 -23.02 -4.87 -8.94
C ARG A 340 -23.02 -5.50 -7.55
N LYS A 341 -22.06 -5.11 -6.70
CA LYS A 341 -21.94 -5.64 -5.33
C LYS A 341 -21.17 -4.70 -4.42
N ARG A 342 -21.37 -4.89 -3.12
CA ARG A 342 -20.57 -4.29 -2.04
C ARG A 342 -19.98 -5.39 -1.18
N LEU A 343 -18.75 -5.22 -0.76
CA LEU A 343 -18.05 -6.13 0.14
C LEU A 343 -17.49 -5.33 1.30
N THR A 344 -17.80 -5.74 2.54
CA THR A 344 -17.14 -5.17 3.72
C THR A 344 -15.69 -5.64 3.76
N VAL A 345 -14.75 -4.71 3.88
CA VAL A 345 -13.31 -4.99 3.85
C VAL A 345 -12.62 -4.51 5.13
N GLY A 346 -11.30 -4.54 5.19
CA GLY A 346 -10.53 -3.98 6.30
C GLY A 346 -10.71 -2.47 6.49
N VAL A 347 -9.99 -1.91 7.45
CA VAL A 347 -10.10 -0.49 7.85
C VAL A 347 -9.26 0.39 6.92
N PHE A 348 -9.83 1.49 6.41
CA PHE A 348 -9.19 2.37 5.42
C PHE A 348 -8.62 1.62 4.19
N PRO A 349 -9.49 0.94 3.40
CA PRO A 349 -9.06 0.22 2.20
C PRO A 349 -8.51 1.20 1.15
N SER A 350 -7.24 1.08 0.76
CA SER A 350 -6.55 2.13 -0.02
C SER A 350 -6.08 1.68 -1.40
N LYS A 351 -5.71 0.40 -1.57
CA LYS A 351 -5.18 -0.11 -2.85
C LYS A 351 -5.73 -1.49 -3.19
N ILE A 352 -5.90 -1.74 -4.50
CA ILE A 352 -6.23 -3.06 -5.06
C ILE A 352 -5.22 -3.44 -6.12
N LEU A 353 -4.85 -4.72 -6.14
CA LEU A 353 -3.98 -5.34 -7.12
C LEU A 353 -4.63 -6.65 -7.57
N ARG A 354 -4.68 -6.89 -8.88
CA ARG A 354 -5.01 -8.22 -9.42
C ARG A 354 -3.74 -9.07 -9.57
N TYR A 355 -3.80 -10.29 -9.08
CA TYR A 355 -2.79 -11.33 -9.27
C TYR A 355 -3.42 -12.54 -9.99
N PRO A 356 -2.77 -13.06 -11.05
CA PRO A 356 -3.33 -14.11 -11.91
C PRO A 356 -3.43 -15.49 -11.25
#